data_AF-A0A9W4WXJ9-F1
#
_entry.id   AF-A0A9W4WXJ9-F1
#
_cell.length_a   1.000
_cell.length_b   1.000
_cell.length_c   1.000
_cell.angle_alpha   90.00
_cell.angle_beta   90.00
_cell.angle_gamma   90.00
#
_symmetry.space_group_name_H-M   'P 1'
#
loop_
_entity.id
_entity.type
_entity.pdbx_description
1 polymer ?
#
loop_
_entity_poly.entity_id
_entity_poly.type
_entity_poly.pdbx_seq_one_letter_code
_entity_poly.pdbx_strand_id
1 'polypeptide(L)'
;MEAIVNYLSGKDTFVSMKTGEGKTLCYVVSAICFDGLTIVFSPLKALMKDQKREFIKIGISCAALYANLSQGACVQEKIFEEIAYGLIKVLFVTPEKLVSNERFCRFITQLYEQKREA
;
A
#
# COMPACT_ATOMS: atom_id res chain seq x y z
N MET A 1 12.91 -2.43 15.17
CA MET A 1 13.96 -2.31 14.13
C MET A 1 14.18 -3.64 13.43
N GLU A 2 14.25 -4.76 14.15
CA GLU A 2 14.32 -6.13 13.59
C GLU A 2 13.23 -6.43 12.55
N ALA A 3 11.98 -6.00 12.77
CA ALA A 3 10.92 -6.19 11.78
C ALA A 3 11.21 -5.53 10.42
N ILE A 4 11.85 -4.36 10.42
CA ILE A 4 12.23 -3.65 9.19
C ILE A 4 13.37 -4.40 8.52
N VAL A 5 14.37 -4.85 9.28
CA VAL A 5 15.50 -5.63 8.76
C VAL A 5 15.04 -6.94 8.12
N ASN A 6 14.12 -7.66 8.77
CA ASN A 6 13.54 -8.89 8.23
C ASN A 6 12.75 -8.63 6.95
N TYR A 7 11.94 -7.57 6.92
CA TYR A 7 11.23 -7.15 5.71
C TYR A 7 12.20 -6.83 4.56
N LEU A 8 13.26 -6.04 4.82
CA LEU A 8 14.28 -5.72 3.82
C LEU A 8 15.08 -6.94 3.35
N SER A 9 15.10 -8.00 4.16
CA SER A 9 15.70 -9.28 3.80
C SER A 9 14.73 -10.21 3.06
N GLY A 10 13.53 -9.73 2.69
CA GLY A 10 12.51 -10.52 2.00
C GLY A 10 11.83 -11.58 2.86
N LYS A 11 11.85 -11.43 4.20
CA LYS A 11 11.24 -12.40 5.13
C LYS A 11 9.85 -11.95 5.56
N ASP A 12 8.90 -12.88 5.49
CA ASP A 12 7.58 -12.72 6.10
C ASP A 12 7.74 -12.51 7.61
N THR A 13 7.14 -11.44 8.12
CA THR A 13 7.35 -10.99 9.49
C THR A 13 6.02 -10.68 10.17
N PHE A 14 5.77 -11.35 11.30
CA PHE A 14 4.65 -11.02 12.19
C PHE A 14 5.13 -10.11 13.33
N VAL A 15 4.41 -9.01 13.57
CA VAL A 15 4.76 -8.01 14.59
C VAL A 15 3.64 -7.86 15.62
N SER A 16 3.88 -8.38 16.83
CA SER A 16 3.05 -8.09 18.00
C SER A 16 3.61 -6.88 18.74
N MET A 17 2.77 -5.86 18.88
CA MET A 17 3.07 -4.55 19.49
C MET A 17 1.75 -4.04 20.05
N LYS A 18 1.79 -3.23 21.10
CA LYS A 18 0.60 -2.55 21.62
C LYS A 18 0.24 -1.36 20.74
N THR A 19 -0.97 -0.86 20.89
CA THR A 19 -1.39 0.40 20.26
C THR A 19 -0.48 1.53 20.73
N GLY A 20 -0.02 2.38 19.81
CA GLY A 20 0.89 3.49 20.12
C GLY A 20 2.38 3.12 20.11
N GLU A 21 2.76 1.84 20.06
CA GLU A 21 4.17 1.41 20.01
C GLU A 21 4.82 1.53 18.62
N GLY A 22 4.19 2.27 17.69
CA GLY A 22 4.83 2.60 16.42
C GLY A 22 4.76 1.53 15.32
N LYS A 23 3.77 0.63 15.36
CA LYS A 23 3.51 -0.32 14.24
C LYS A 23 3.46 0.36 12.88
N THR A 24 2.84 1.54 12.81
CA THR A 24 2.76 2.34 11.58
C THR A 24 4.12 2.77 11.08
N LEU A 25 5.02 3.16 11.98
CA LEU A 25 6.38 3.52 11.61
C LEU A 25 7.13 2.33 10.98
N CYS A 26 6.92 1.11 11.49
CA CYS A 26 7.58 -0.07 10.94
C CYS A 26 7.29 -0.26 9.45
N TYR A 27 6.02 -0.30 9.03
CA TYR A 27 5.72 -0.51 7.62
C TYR A 27 5.93 0.76 6.75
N VAL A 28 5.89 1.97 7.35
CA VAL A 28 6.26 3.21 6.65
C VAL A 28 7.72 3.19 6.24
N VAL A 29 8.61 2.93 7.19
CA VAL A 29 10.05 2.90 6.92
C VAL A 29 10.35 1.79 5.92
N SER A 30 9.74 0.61 6.10
CA SER A 30 9.79 -0.47 5.11
C SER A 30 9.38 0.00 3.70
N ALA A 31 8.27 0.74 3.58
CA ALA A 31 7.77 1.21 2.28
C ALA A 31 8.68 2.25 1.61
N ILE A 32 9.37 3.09 2.40
CA ILE A 32 10.31 4.09 1.89
C ILE A 32 11.62 3.41 1.44
N CYS A 33 12.11 2.46 2.24
CA CYS A 33 13.34 1.72 1.95
C CYS A 33 13.18 0.71 0.80
N PHE A 34 11.96 0.27 0.52
CA PHE A 34 11.67 -0.67 -0.56
C PHE A 34 11.56 0.04 -1.91
N ASP A 35 12.25 -0.50 -2.91
CA ASP A 35 12.08 -0.04 -4.28
C ASP A 35 10.87 -0.73 -4.93
N GLY A 36 9.73 -0.07 -4.87
CA GLY A 36 8.49 -0.48 -5.50
C GLY A 36 7.26 0.08 -4.81
N LEU A 37 6.14 -0.59 -5.00
CA LEU A 37 4.87 -0.28 -4.37
C LEU A 37 4.68 -1.10 -3.09
N THR A 38 4.38 -0.44 -1.97
CA THR A 38 3.89 -1.12 -0.76
C THR A 38 2.37 -1.06 -0.69
N ILE A 39 1.72 -2.22 -0.56
CA ILE A 39 0.27 -2.33 -0.42
C ILE A 39 -0.09 -2.58 1.05
N VAL A 40 -0.91 -1.70 1.62
CA VAL A 40 -1.36 -1.78 3.02
C VAL A 40 -2.85 -2.11 3.06
N PHE A 41 -3.18 -3.32 3.50
CA PHE A 41 -4.56 -3.73 3.71
C PHE A 41 -5.08 -3.25 5.07
N SER A 42 -6.22 -2.55 5.09
CA SER A 42 -6.82 -2.05 6.33
C SER A 42 -8.35 -2.12 6.28
N PRO A 43 -9.01 -2.62 7.34
CA PRO A 43 -10.47 -2.81 7.34
C PRO A 43 -11.25 -1.50 7.48
N LEU A 44 -10.64 -0.45 8.03
CA LEU A 44 -11.34 0.79 8.39
C LEU A 44 -10.98 1.93 7.44
N LYS A 45 -11.94 2.37 6.61
CA LYS A 45 -11.77 3.52 5.70
C LYS A 45 -11.34 4.80 6.41
N ALA A 46 -11.87 5.05 7.61
CA ALA A 46 -11.50 6.21 8.42
C ALA A 46 -10.00 6.17 8.78
N LEU A 47 -9.53 5.03 9.28
CA LEU A 47 -8.13 4.80 9.62
C LEU A 47 -7.22 4.98 8.39
N MET A 48 -7.60 4.43 7.23
CA MET A 48 -6.86 4.62 5.98
C MET A 48 -6.76 6.09 5.58
N LYS A 49 -7.84 6.88 5.74
CA LYS A 49 -7.83 8.32 5.42
C LYS A 49 -6.89 9.09 6.35
N ASP A 50 -6.92 8.75 7.65
CA ASP A 50 -6.06 9.40 8.64
C ASP A 50 -4.58 9.07 8.39
N GLN A 51 -4.27 7.80 8.13
CA GLN A 51 -2.90 7.36 7.81
C GLN A 51 -2.41 7.96 6.49
N LYS A 52 -3.23 7.96 5.44
CA LYS A 52 -2.90 8.61 4.15
C LYS A 52 -2.59 10.09 4.35
N ARG A 53 -3.42 10.81 5.12
CA ARG A 53 -3.20 12.23 5.40
C ARG A 53 -1.86 12.45 6.11
N GLU A 54 -1.54 11.58 7.07
CA GLU A 54 -0.27 11.68 7.79
C GLU A 54 0.93 11.40 6.88
N PHE A 55 0.82 10.42 5.98
CA PHE A 55 1.90 10.06 5.06
C PHE A 55 2.17 11.18 4.04
N ILE A 56 1.12 11.81 3.52
CA ILE A 56 1.25 12.97 2.62
C ILE A 56 1.94 14.13 3.32
N LYS A 57 1.61 14.41 4.61
CA LYS A 57 2.26 15.49 5.37
C LYS A 57 3.77 15.30 5.51
N ILE A 58 4.23 14.06 5.65
CA ILE A 58 5.64 13.71 5.77
C ILE A 58 6.32 13.47 4.40
N GLY A 59 5.64 13.78 3.30
CA GLY A 59 6.20 13.74 1.95
C GLY A 59 6.17 12.37 1.27
N ILE A 60 5.44 11.39 1.82
CA ILE A 60 5.29 10.07 1.19
C ILE A 60 4.08 10.11 0.25
N SER A 61 4.31 9.81 -1.02
CA SER A 61 3.25 9.72 -2.01
C SER A 61 2.39 8.47 -1.79
N CYS A 62 1.09 8.67 -1.57
CA CYS A 62 0.16 7.61 -1.21
C CYS A 62 -1.21 7.77 -1.88
N ALA A 63 -1.80 6.63 -2.26
CA ALA A 63 -3.17 6.52 -2.74
C ALA A 63 -4.00 5.57 -1.86
N ALA A 64 -5.31 5.57 -2.07
CA ALA A 64 -6.21 4.65 -1.38
C ALA A 64 -7.26 4.12 -2.36
N LEU A 65 -7.53 2.82 -2.33
CA LEU A 65 -8.59 2.15 -3.08
C LEU A 65 -9.60 1.54 -2.12
N TYR A 66 -10.87 1.85 -2.36
CA TYR A 66 -11.99 1.38 -1.55
C TYR A 66 -12.90 0.45 -2.37
N ALA A 67 -13.50 -0.53 -1.70
CA ALA A 67 -14.43 -1.48 -2.33
C ALA A 67 -15.74 -0.86 -2.85
N ASN A 68 -16.15 0.31 -2.35
CA ASN A 68 -17.42 0.93 -2.76
C ASN A 68 -17.32 1.67 -4.11
N LEU A 69 -18.37 1.55 -4.92
CA LEU A 69 -18.60 2.22 -6.21
C LEU A 69 -18.45 3.76 -6.18
N SER A 70 -18.35 4.36 -5.00
CA SER A 70 -18.13 5.80 -4.84
C SER A 70 -16.73 6.26 -5.27
N GLN A 71 -15.76 5.37 -5.46
CA GLN A 71 -14.57 5.71 -6.25
C GLN A 71 -14.90 5.50 -7.73
N GLY A 72 -15.16 6.60 -8.44
CA GLY A 72 -15.41 6.57 -9.87
C GLY A 72 -14.25 5.92 -10.63
N ALA A 73 -14.57 5.23 -11.73
CA ALA A 73 -13.59 4.47 -12.53
C ALA A 73 -12.38 5.32 -12.96
N CYS A 74 -12.60 6.59 -13.30
CA CYS A 74 -11.53 7.53 -13.66
C CYS A 74 -10.50 7.75 -12.54
N VAL A 75 -10.93 7.78 -11.27
CA VAL A 75 -10.00 7.92 -10.12
C VAL A 75 -9.15 6.67 -9.97
N GLN A 76 -9.75 5.49 -10.14
CA GLN A 76 -9.02 4.23 -10.09
C GLN A 76 -8.00 4.13 -11.22
N GLU A 77 -8.37 4.53 -12.44
CA GLU A 77 -7.47 4.58 -13.60
C GLU A 77 -6.24 5.45 -13.32
N LYS A 78 -6.48 6.68 -12.84
CA LYS A 78 -5.41 7.62 -12.53
C LYS A 78 -4.45 7.08 -11.47
N ILE A 79 -4.97 6.40 -10.44
CA ILE A 79 -4.12 5.75 -9.43
C ILE A 79 -3.27 4.65 -10.06
N PHE A 80 -3.82 3.85 -10.98
CA PHE A 80 -3.06 2.80 -11.67
C PHE A 80 -1.96 3.38 -12.56
N GLU A 81 -2.24 4.45 -13.29
CA GLU A 81 -1.24 5.17 -14.07
C GLU A 81 -0.13 5.74 -13.18
N GLU A 82 -0.47 6.44 -12.10
CA GLU A 82 0.50 7.00 -11.16
C GLU A 82 1.38 5.92 -10.50
N ILE A 83 0.81 4.74 -10.21
CA ILE A 83 1.58 3.58 -9.73
C ILE A 83 2.52 3.06 -10.82
N ALA A 84 2.06 2.94 -12.07
CA ALA A 84 2.88 2.46 -13.19
C ALA A 84 4.06 3.40 -13.48
N TYR A 85 3.90 4.72 -13.27
CA TYR A 85 4.98 5.69 -13.33
C TYR A 85 5.88 5.72 -12.08
N GLY A 86 5.61 4.89 -11.07
CA GLY A 86 6.37 4.87 -9.82
C GLY A 86 6.16 6.10 -8.93
N LEU A 87 5.10 6.88 -9.18
CA LEU A 87 4.81 8.11 -8.43
C LEU A 87 4.18 7.82 -7.06
N ILE A 88 3.57 6.64 -6.88
CA ILE A 88 2.96 6.22 -5.61
C ILE A 88 3.82 5.16 -4.93
N LYS A 89 4.20 5.41 -3.68
CA LYS A 89 4.98 4.47 -2.86
C LYS A 89 4.11 3.60 -1.97
N VAL A 90 2.97 4.11 -1.49
CA VAL A 90 2.05 3.37 -0.62
C VAL A 90 0.63 3.39 -1.17
N LEU A 91 0.03 2.21 -1.29
CA LEU A 91 -1.37 2.04 -1.66
C LEU A 91 -2.15 1.42 -0.50
N PHE A 92 -3.09 2.18 0.07
CA PHE A 92 -4.04 1.65 1.06
C PHE A 92 -5.19 0.95 0.34
N VAL A 93 -5.52 -0.27 0.75
CA VAL A 93 -6.58 -1.07 0.11
C VAL A 93 -7.50 -1.66 1.18
N THR A 94 -8.82 -1.61 0.96
CA THR A 94 -9.78 -2.36 1.78
C THR A 94 -9.75 -3.84 1.39
N PRO A 95 -9.72 -4.81 2.33
CA PRO A 95 -9.64 -6.24 2.02
C PRO A 95 -10.67 -6.72 1.00
N GLU A 96 -11.89 -6.17 1.05
CA GLU A 96 -12.98 -6.53 0.14
C GLU A 96 -12.69 -6.13 -1.31
N LYS A 97 -11.82 -5.14 -1.55
CA LYS A 97 -11.40 -4.73 -2.90
C LYS A 97 -10.57 -5.82 -3.57
N LEU A 98 -9.80 -6.60 -2.81
CA LEU A 98 -9.02 -7.72 -3.34
C LEU A 98 -9.95 -8.83 -3.87
N VAL A 99 -11.09 -9.05 -3.22
CA VAL A 99 -12.04 -10.10 -3.63
C VAL A 99 -12.98 -9.62 -4.74
N SER A 100 -13.42 -8.36 -4.68
CA SER A 100 -14.48 -7.83 -5.56
C SER A 100 -13.99 -7.20 -6.85
N ASN A 101 -12.68 -7.03 -7.06
CA ASN A 101 -12.14 -6.27 -8.18
C ASN A 101 -11.06 -7.05 -8.94
N GLU A 102 -11.48 -7.87 -9.91
CA GLU A 102 -10.58 -8.62 -10.79
C GLU A 102 -9.57 -7.72 -11.50
N ARG A 103 -9.98 -6.51 -11.86
CA ARG A 103 -9.11 -5.53 -12.51
C ARG A 103 -7.92 -5.14 -11.62
N PHE A 104 -8.16 -4.89 -10.34
CA PHE A 104 -7.11 -4.62 -9.37
C PHE A 104 -6.18 -5.82 -9.20
N CYS A 105 -6.72 -7.04 -9.11
CA CYS A 105 -5.92 -8.27 -9.03
C CYS A 105 -5.02 -8.44 -10.27
N ARG A 106 -5.57 -8.27 -11.47
CA ARG A 106 -4.80 -8.33 -12.71
C ARG A 106 -3.68 -7.28 -12.74
N PHE A 107 -3.98 -6.07 -12.29
CA PHE A 107 -3.00 -4.98 -12.23
C PHE A 107 -1.83 -5.28 -11.29
N ILE A 108 -2.10 -5.77 -10.07
CA ILE A 108 -1.02 -6.12 -9.12
C ILE A 108 -0.20 -7.32 -9.61
N THR A 109 -0.83 -8.31 -10.26
CA THR A 109 -0.10 -9.44 -10.86
C THR A 109 0.85 -8.97 -11.95
N GLN A 110 0.38 -8.11 -12.85
CA GLN A 110 1.20 -7.56 -13.93
C GLN A 110 2.40 -6.76 -13.40
N LEU A 111 2.18 -5.92 -12.38
CA LEU A 111 3.26 -5.16 -11.73
C LEU A 111 4.31 -6.09 -11.09
N TYR A 112 3.86 -7.17 -10.46
CA TYR A 112 4.74 -8.15 -9.83
C TYR A 112 5.59 -8.90 -10.88
N GLU A 113 5.00 -9.29 -12.00
CA GLU A 113 5.70 -9.97 -13.10
C GLU A 113 6.77 -9.06 -13.72
N GLN A 114 6.45 -7.79 -13.99
CA GLN A 114 7.40 -6.81 -14.54
C GLN A 114 8.63 -6.60 -13.64
N LYS A 115 8.43 -6.54 -12.32
CA LYS A 115 9.52 -6.42 -11.33
C LYS A 115 10.36 -7.69 -11.19
N ARG A 116 9.86 -8.85 -11.61
CA ARG A 116 10.58 -10.12 -11.53
C ARG A 116 11.48 -10.37 -12.75
N GLU A 117 11.17 -9.71 -13.87
CA GLU A 117 11.92 -9.81 -15.13
C GLU A 117 12.99 -8.71 -15.30
N ALA A 118 12.94 -7.67 -14.46
CA ALA A 118 13.91 -6.57 -14.41
C ALA A 118 15.03 -6.83 -13.40
#